data_AF-A0A382C3S0-F1
#
_entry.id   AF-A0A382C3S0-F1
#
_cell.length_a   1.000
_cell.length_b   1.000
_cell.length_c   1.000
_cell.angle_alpha   90.00
_cell.angle_beta   90.00
_cell.angle_gamma   90.00
#
_symmetry.space_group_name_H-M   'P 1'
#
loop_
_entity.id
_entity.type
_entity.pdbx_description
1 polymer ?
#
loop_
_entity_poly.entity_id
_entity_poly.type
_entity_poly.pdbx_seq_one_letter_code
_entity_poly.pdbx_strand_id
1 'polypeptide(L)'
;MRWLIFIMAMVLTGCSSETSEEMESRQGRPDQESFGVTIILSNEGIMRAKVKSGHLEKYNEKEFVLLDSNVTVDFFDENER
;
A
#
# COMPACT_ATOMS: atom_id res chain seq x y z
N MET A 1 -24.22 -49.85 -20.82
CA MET A 1 -25.15 -48.90 -20.15
C MET A 1 -24.84 -48.66 -18.69
N ARG A 2 -24.67 -49.69 -17.84
CA ARG A 2 -24.36 -49.50 -16.41
C ARG A 2 -23.03 -48.77 -16.12
N TRP A 3 -22.01 -48.96 -16.95
CA TRP A 3 -20.70 -48.30 -16.79
C TRP A 3 -20.71 -46.80 -17.15
N LEU A 4 -21.57 -46.39 -18.10
CA LEU A 4 -21.74 -44.98 -18.47
C LEU A 4 -22.32 -44.16 -17.31
N ILE A 5 -23.19 -44.79 -16.51
CA ILE A 5 -23.76 -44.17 -15.30
C ILE A 5 -22.67 -43.92 -14.25
N PHE A 6 -21.72 -44.85 -14.08
CA PHE A 6 -20.59 -44.68 -13.16
C PHE A 6 -19.63 -43.58 -13.61
N ILE A 7 -19.33 -43.48 -14.91
CA ILE A 7 -18.49 -42.40 -15.45
C ILE A 7 -19.17 -41.04 -15.27
N MET A 8 -20.48 -40.96 -15.52
CA MET A 8 -21.24 -39.72 -15.32
C MET A 8 -21.32 -39.30 -13.85
N ALA A 9 -21.43 -40.25 -12.91
CA ALA A 9 -21.43 -39.96 -11.49
C ALA A 9 -20.07 -39.40 -11.00
N MET A 10 -18.96 -39.84 -11.59
CA MET A 10 -17.62 -39.39 -11.19
C MET A 10 -17.37 -37.92 -11.56
N VAL A 11 -17.90 -37.46 -12.71
CA VAL A 11 -17.75 -36.07 -13.20
C VAL A 11 -18.52 -35.06 -12.33
N LEU A 12 -19.56 -35.47 -11.62
CA LEU A 12 -20.40 -34.56 -10.81
C LEU A 12 -19.82 -34.21 -9.43
N THR A 13 -18.72 -34.85 -9.01
CA THR A 13 -18.12 -34.63 -7.68
C THR A 13 -17.02 -33.56 -7.64
N GLY A 14 -16.65 -32.98 -8.79
CA GLY A 14 -15.53 -32.02 -8.91
C GLY A 14 -15.87 -30.55 -8.64
N CYS A 15 -17.09 -30.23 -8.20
CA CYS A 15 -17.47 -28.84 -7.94
C CYS A 15 -17.11 -28.47 -6.48
N SER A 16 -15.88 -27.97 -6.27
CA SER A 16 -15.52 -27.29 -5.03
C SER A 16 -15.79 -25.80 -5.17
N SER A 17 -16.69 -25.25 -4.34
CA SER A 17 -16.80 -23.80 -4.19
C SER A 17 -15.57 -23.29 -3.46
N GLU A 18 -14.82 -22.38 -4.06
CA GLU A 18 -13.88 -21.56 -3.28
C GLU A 18 -14.71 -20.71 -2.32
N THR A 19 -14.54 -20.93 -1.02
CA THR A 19 -15.03 -19.97 -0.03
C THR A 19 -14.23 -18.72 -0.26
N SER A 20 -14.81 -17.71 -0.91
CA SER A 20 -14.19 -16.39 -0.99
C SER A 20 -14.12 -15.88 0.44
N GLU A 21 -12.93 -15.92 1.05
CA GLU A 21 -12.69 -15.13 2.24
C GLU A 21 -13.03 -13.68 1.87
N GLU A 22 -14.01 -13.09 2.55
CA GLU A 22 -14.29 -11.66 2.42
C GLU A 22 -13.01 -10.93 2.85
N MET A 23 -12.24 -10.51 1.85
CA MET A 23 -11.06 -9.69 2.10
C MET A 23 -11.53 -8.40 2.76
N GLU A 24 -10.95 -8.07 3.91
CA GLU A 24 -11.24 -6.80 4.56
C GLU A 24 -11.05 -5.64 3.57
N SER A 25 -12.03 -4.74 3.57
CA SER A 25 -11.95 -3.54 2.75
C SER A 25 -10.70 -2.74 3.10
N ARG A 26 -10.00 -2.27 2.06
CA ARG A 26 -8.89 -1.32 2.21
C ARG A 26 -9.38 0.11 2.50
N GLN A 27 -10.69 0.32 2.60
CA GLN A 27 -11.27 1.65 2.80
C GLN A 27 -10.67 2.32 4.04
N GLY A 28 -10.05 3.48 3.82
CA GLY A 28 -9.48 4.29 4.89
C GLY A 28 -8.10 3.85 5.39
N ARG A 29 -7.52 2.78 4.85
CA ARG A 29 -6.11 2.39 5.10
C ARG A 29 -5.17 3.15 4.15
N PRO A 30 -3.89 3.33 4.52
CA PRO A 30 -2.93 3.97 3.62
C PRO A 30 -2.63 3.10 2.40
N ASP A 31 -2.38 3.74 1.28
CA ASP A 31 -1.93 3.09 0.04
C ASP A 31 -0.48 2.63 0.15
N GLN A 32 0.33 3.36 0.93
CA GLN A 32 1.73 3.05 1.17
C GLN A 32 2.16 3.53 2.55
N GLU A 33 3.02 2.73 3.18
CA GLU A 33 3.56 2.96 4.51
C GLU A 33 5.09 2.83 4.49
N SER A 34 5.79 3.63 5.29
CA SER A 34 7.26 3.57 5.40
C SER A 34 7.73 4.06 6.76
N PHE A 35 8.84 3.51 7.25
CA PHE A 35 9.40 3.81 8.57
C PHE A 35 10.83 4.37 8.46
N GLY A 36 11.20 5.28 9.35
CA GLY A 36 12.53 5.90 9.39
C GLY A 36 12.87 6.67 8.10
N VAL A 37 11.92 7.46 7.59
CA VAL A 37 12.03 8.10 6.29
C VAL A 37 12.81 9.41 6.33
N THR A 38 13.49 9.72 5.21
CA THR A 38 14.02 11.06 4.91
C THR A 38 13.48 11.49 3.55
N ILE A 39 12.70 12.57 3.53
CA ILE A 39 12.12 13.16 2.32
C ILE A 39 12.96 14.38 1.96
N ILE A 40 13.42 14.46 0.71
CA ILE A 40 14.15 15.60 0.18
C ILE A 40 13.21 16.32 -0.79
N LEU A 41 12.92 17.59 -0.50
CA LEU A 41 12.23 18.49 -1.41
C LEU A 41 13.28 19.36 -2.10
N SER A 42 13.26 19.38 -3.43
CA SER A 42 14.15 20.21 -4.23
C SER A 42 13.37 21.02 -5.25
N ASN A 43 13.95 22.15 -5.65
CA ASN A 43 13.49 22.94 -6.77
C ASN A 43 14.67 23.13 -7.74
N GLU A 44 14.50 22.71 -8.99
CA GLU A 44 15.54 22.74 -10.03
C GLU A 44 16.85 22.04 -9.61
N GLY A 45 16.74 20.96 -8.83
CA GLY A 45 17.88 20.19 -8.34
C GLY A 45 18.55 20.76 -7.08
N ILE A 46 18.15 21.95 -6.63
CA ILE A 46 18.65 22.57 -5.39
C ILE A 46 17.73 22.16 -4.22
N MET A 47 18.31 21.63 -3.15
CA MET A 47 17.57 21.23 -1.94
C MET A 47 16.91 22.44 -1.27
N ARG A 48 15.64 22.30 -0.91
CA ARG A 48 14.83 23.34 -0.23
C ARG A 48 14.34 22.90 1.14
N ALA A 49 14.09 21.60 1.31
CA ALA A 49 13.81 21.04 2.61
C ALA A 49 14.24 19.58 2.73
N LYS A 50 14.55 19.18 3.95
CA LYS A 50 14.79 17.79 4.35
C LYS A 50 13.89 17.46 5.53
N VAL A 51 12.95 16.55 5.32
CA VAL A 51 12.02 16.09 6.34
C VAL A 51 12.44 14.72 6.82
N LYS A 52 12.64 14.56 8.12
CA LYS A 52 12.88 13.26 8.77
C LYS A 52 11.66 12.89 9.59
N SER A 53 11.20 11.65 9.47
CA SER A 53 10.03 11.15 10.19
C SER A 53 10.22 9.69 10.56
N GLY A 54 9.75 9.29 11.74
CA GLY A 54 9.76 7.88 12.14
C GLY A 54 8.77 7.04 11.34
N HIS A 55 7.69 7.65 10.86
CA HIS A 55 6.62 6.97 10.13
C HIS A 55 6.02 7.87 9.05
N LEU A 56 5.59 7.25 7.95
CA LEU A 56 4.94 7.87 6.81
C LEU A 56 3.80 6.98 6.34
N GLU A 57 2.62 7.59 6.19
CA GLU A 57 1.48 7.01 5.50
C GLU A 57 1.07 7.88 4.31
N LYS A 58 0.86 7.26 3.13
CA LYS A 58 0.39 7.95 1.94
C LYS A 58 -1.04 7.54 1.60
N TYR A 59 -1.90 8.53 1.38
CA TYR A 59 -3.28 8.36 0.94
C TYR A 59 -3.47 9.06 -0.42
N ASN A 60 -3.47 8.31 -1.51
CA ASN A 60 -3.62 8.83 -2.87
C ASN A 60 -5.03 9.42 -3.08
N GLU A 61 -6.08 8.70 -2.69
CA GLU A 61 -7.48 9.15 -2.88
C GLU A 61 -7.80 10.42 -2.09
N LYS A 62 -7.16 10.59 -0.91
CA LYS A 62 -7.35 11.74 -0.03
C LYS A 62 -6.32 12.85 -0.27
N GLU A 63 -5.38 12.63 -1.18
CA GLU A 63 -4.31 13.56 -1.58
C GLU A 63 -3.47 14.11 -0.41
N PHE A 64 -3.17 13.29 0.60
CA PHE A 64 -2.28 13.68 1.70
C PHE A 64 -1.28 12.59 2.11
N VAL A 65 -0.24 13.05 2.79
CA VAL A 65 0.75 12.20 3.46
C VAL A 65 0.73 12.55 4.96
N LEU A 66 0.54 11.54 5.81
CA LEU A 66 0.69 11.67 7.25
C LEU A 66 2.14 11.35 7.61
N LEU A 67 2.76 12.23 8.40
CA LEU A 67 4.08 12.02 8.98
C LEU A 67 3.96 12.12 10.49
N ASP A 68 4.45 11.11 11.20
CA ASP A 68 4.43 11.08 12.66
C ASP A 68 5.71 10.42 13.24
N SER A 69 5.73 10.19 14.56
CA SER A 69 6.87 9.55 15.23
C SER A 69 8.16 10.36 15.11
N ASN A 70 8.14 11.58 15.67
CA ASN A 70 9.24 12.55 15.69
C ASN A 70 9.58 13.12 14.30
N VAL A 71 8.84 14.15 13.89
CA VAL A 71 9.03 14.85 12.61
C VAL A 71 9.98 16.04 12.80
N THR A 72 11.06 16.07 12.03
CA THR A 72 11.99 17.20 11.97
C THR A 72 12.09 17.71 10.54
N VAL A 73 12.08 19.03 10.36
CA VAL A 73 12.19 19.67 9.05
C VAL A 73 13.33 20.67 9.06
N ASP A 74 14.31 20.46 8.19
CA ASP A 74 15.37 21.42 7.89
C ASP A 74 14.99 22.15 6.59
N PHE A 75 15.01 23.48 6.60
CA PHE A 75 14.79 24.32 5.41
C PHE A 75 16.12 24.90 4.93
N PHE A 76 16.25 25.06 3.62
CA PHE A 76 17.50 25.47 2.99
C PHE A 76 17.28 26.65 2.03
N ASP A 77 18.26 27.56 2.00
CA ASP A 77 18.31 28.67 1.06
C ASP A 77 18.77 28.24 -0.35
N GLU A 78 19.08 29.20 -1.23
CA GLU A 78 19.61 28.95 -2.58
C GLU A 78 21.03 28.36 -2.63
N ASN A 79 21.76 28.42 -1.52
CA ASN A 79 23.10 27.89 -1.36
C ASN A 79 23.11 26.56 -0.59
N GLU A 80 21.93 25.96 -0.37
CA GLU A 80 21.73 24.75 0.44
C GLU A 80 22.24 24.89 1.89
N ARG A 81 22.05 26.07 2.49
CA ARG A 81 22.42 26.36 3.89
C ARG A 81 21.22 26.70 4.75
#